data_AF-A0A2A5JQ51-F1
#
_entry.id   AF-A0A2A5JQ51-F1
#
_cell.length_a   1.000
_cell.length_b   1.000
_cell.length_c   1.000
_cell.angle_alpha   90.00
_cell.angle_beta   90.00
_cell.angle_gamma   90.00
#
_symmetry.space_group_name_H-M   'P 1'
#
loop_
_entity.id
_entity.type
_entity.pdbx_description
1 polymer ?
#
loop_
_entity_poly.entity_id
_entity_poly.type
_entity_poly.pdbx_seq_one_letter_code
_entity_poly.pdbx_strand_id
1 'polypeptide(L)'
;MNSGGFTRYGGDEFVVLLPGFDEHQAEAWCECLQQKVFKFPFKESITGKHYIGFSAGIHTFSPSGCPAYDSDIIAIQLIQMADHAMYEEKRTKKLAKKICEA
;
A
#
# COMPACT_ATOMS: atom_id res chain seq x y z
N MET A 1 -8.91 7.05 20.45
CA MET A 1 -9.12 7.63 19.10
C MET A 1 -8.09 7.00 18.17
N ASN A 2 -8.49 6.05 17.33
CA ASN A 2 -7.63 5.50 16.27
C ASN A 2 -7.88 6.31 14.99
N SER A 3 -7.28 7.50 14.91
CA SER A 3 -7.32 8.30 13.69
C SER A 3 -6.24 7.81 12.74
N GLY A 4 -6.55 6.76 11.98
CA GLY A 4 -5.77 6.41 10.78
C GLY A 4 -5.80 7.54 9.76
N GLY A 5 -4.78 7.60 8.90
CA GLY A 5 -4.58 8.71 7.96
C GLY A 5 -4.34 8.19 6.55
N PHE A 6 -4.84 8.94 5.56
CA PHE A 6 -4.53 8.74 4.15
C PHE A 6 -3.80 9.98 3.64
N THR A 7 -2.66 9.80 3.00
CA THR A 7 -1.89 10.91 2.43
C THR A 7 -1.37 10.59 1.04
N ARG A 8 -1.22 11.62 0.23
CA ARG A 8 -0.50 11.54 -1.05
C ARG A 8 0.97 11.76 -0.76
N TYR A 9 1.79 10.76 -1.08
CA TYR A 9 3.24 10.81 -0.83
C TYR A 9 3.95 11.63 -1.92
N GLY A 10 3.59 11.39 -3.18
CA GLY A 10 4.10 12.14 -4.33
C GLY A 10 3.57 11.53 -5.63
N GLY A 11 3.37 12.32 -6.69
CA GLY A 11 2.90 11.76 -7.96
C GLY A 11 1.60 10.96 -7.83
N ASP A 12 1.62 9.69 -8.20
CA ASP A 12 0.54 8.70 -8.05
C ASP A 12 0.69 7.78 -6.82
N GLU A 13 1.59 8.10 -5.90
CA GLU A 13 1.90 7.32 -4.70
C GLU A 13 1.12 7.83 -3.48
N PHE A 14 0.65 6.87 -2.68
CA PHE A 14 -0.18 7.12 -1.50
C PHE A 14 0.33 6.29 -0.32
N VAL A 15 0.21 6.86 0.88
CA VAL A 15 0.55 6.18 2.15
C VAL A 15 -0.69 6.14 3.04
N VAL A 16 -0.91 4.99 3.67
CA VAL A 16 -2.00 4.77 4.62
C VAL A 16 -1.41 4.37 5.97
N LEU A 17 -1.80 5.09 7.01
CA LEU A 17 -1.46 4.75 8.38
C LEU A 17 -2.64 4.03 9.03
N LEU A 18 -2.39 2.82 9.57
CA LEU A 18 -3.39 1.95 10.19
C LEU A 18 -3.04 1.69 11.68
N PRO A 19 -3.27 2.65 12.60
CA PRO A 19 -3.01 2.45 14.02
C PRO A 19 -3.87 1.33 14.60
N GLY A 20 -3.25 0.44 15.37
CA GLY A 20 -3.93 -0.68 16.01
C GLY A 20 -4.22 -1.86 15.09
N PHE A 21 -3.65 -1.87 13.88
CA PHE A 21 -3.67 -3.03 13.00
C PHE A 21 -2.40 -3.85 13.21
N ASP A 22 -2.57 -5.15 13.38
CA ASP A 22 -1.49 -6.10 13.15
C ASP A 22 -1.28 -6.37 11.65
N GLU A 23 -0.27 -7.17 11.33
CA GLU A 23 0.11 -7.49 9.95
C GLU A 23 -1.04 -8.15 9.17
N HIS A 24 -1.72 -9.14 9.77
CA HIS A 24 -2.79 -9.88 9.11
C HIS A 24 -4.01 -8.98 8.85
N GLN A 25 -4.33 -8.11 9.81
CA GLN A 25 -5.39 -7.12 9.67
C GLN A 25 -5.08 -6.10 8.57
N ALA A 26 -3.82 -5.64 8.49
CA ALA A 26 -3.38 -4.69 7.48
C ALA A 26 -3.41 -5.32 6.07
N GLU A 27 -2.97 -6.56 5.93
CA GLU A 27 -3.05 -7.35 4.69
C GLU A 27 -4.50 -7.52 4.22
N ALA A 28 -5.38 -8.02 5.08
CA ALA A 28 -6.79 -8.21 4.74
C ALA A 28 -7.48 -6.89 4.35
N TRP A 29 -7.12 -5.78 5.02
CA TRP A 29 -7.60 -4.45 4.67
C TRP A 29 -7.12 -4.02 3.28
N CYS A 30 -5.84 -4.25 2.97
CA CYS A 30 -5.24 -3.93 1.68
C CYS A 30 -5.86 -4.74 0.54
N GLU A 31 -6.04 -6.05 0.71
CA GLU A 31 -6.71 -6.92 -0.26
C GLU A 31 -8.14 -6.43 -0.55
N CYS A 32 -8.89 -6.09 0.50
CA CYS A 32 -10.23 -5.53 0.37
C CYS A 32 -10.23 -4.22 -0.43
N LEU A 33 -9.26 -3.34 -0.19
CA LEU A 33 -9.09 -2.10 -0.94
C LEU A 33 -8.75 -2.37 -2.41
N GLN A 34 -7.80 -3.28 -2.68
CA GLN A 34 -7.42 -3.67 -4.04
C GLN A 34 -8.63 -4.18 -4.83
N GLN A 35 -9.44 -5.05 -4.23
CA GLN A 35 -10.66 -5.56 -4.88
C GLN A 35 -11.69 -4.45 -5.16
N LYS A 36 -11.87 -3.52 -4.22
CA LYS A 36 -12.79 -2.39 -4.38
C LYS A 36 -12.33 -1.46 -5.50
N VAL A 37 -11.05 -1.10 -5.54
CA VAL A 37 -10.49 -0.23 -6.58
C VAL A 37 -10.54 -0.90 -7.94
N PHE A 38 -10.18 -2.18 -8.03
CA PHE A 38 -10.25 -2.94 -9.28
C PHE A 38 -11.67 -3.05 -9.85
N LYS A 39 -12.69 -3.15 -8.99
CA LYS A 39 -14.10 -3.17 -9.39
C LYS A 39 -14.70 -1.78 -9.61
N PHE A 40 -14.01 -0.73 -9.16
CA PHE A 40 -14.53 0.63 -9.25
C PHE A 40 -14.44 1.12 -10.70
N PRO A 41 -15.57 1.47 -11.33
CA PRO A 41 -15.56 1.98 -12.70
C PRO A 41 -15.14 3.45 -12.68
N PHE A 42 -13.84 3.71 -12.83
CA PHE A 42 -13.35 5.07 -13.02
C PHE A 42 -13.92 5.61 -14.34
N LYS A 43 -14.70 6.69 -14.24
CA LYS A 43 -15.28 7.37 -15.40
C LYS A 43 -14.26 8.40 -15.88
N GLU A 44 -13.76 8.22 -17.10
CA GLU A 44 -13.10 9.30 -17.83
C GLU A 44 -14.16 10.09 -18.59
N SER A 45 -13.99 11.41 -18.75
CA SER A 45 -15.08 12.33 -19.12
C SER A 45 -15.65 12.13 -20.53
N ILE A 46 -15.08 11.27 -21.38
CA ILE A 46 -15.47 11.18 -22.80
C ILE A 46 -15.60 9.73 -23.34
N THR A 47 -14.88 8.72 -22.83
CA THR A 47 -14.89 7.38 -23.45
C THR A 47 -14.74 6.22 -22.46
N GLY A 48 -15.87 5.67 -21.98
CA GLY A 48 -15.91 4.33 -21.38
C GLY A 48 -15.56 4.23 -19.89
N LYS A 49 -15.73 3.01 -19.34
CA LYS A 49 -15.34 2.65 -17.96
C LYS A 49 -13.91 2.12 -18.00
N HIS A 50 -13.03 2.69 -17.19
CA HIS A 50 -11.68 2.18 -16.97
C HIS A 50 -11.58 1.53 -15.59
N TYR A 51 -10.87 0.40 -15.54
CA TYR A 51 -10.55 -0.29 -14.30
C TYR A 51 -9.08 -0.07 -13.99
N ILE A 52 -8.80 0.41 -12.78
CA ILE A 52 -7.45 0.72 -12.32
C ILE A 52 -7.12 -0.28 -11.21
N GLY A 53 -5.90 -0.81 -11.24
CA GLY A 53 -5.32 -1.56 -10.13
C GLY A 53 -4.11 -0.83 -9.57
N PHE A 54 -3.68 -1.19 -8.37
CA PHE A 54 -2.48 -0.64 -7.75
C PHE A 54 -1.60 -1.75 -7.16
N SER A 55 -0.37 -1.39 -6.80
CA SER A 55 0.53 -2.22 -6.01
C SER A 55 0.69 -1.57 -4.64
N ALA A 56 0.85 -2.37 -3.60
CA ALA A 56 0.98 -1.93 -2.23
C ALA A 56 1.99 -2.80 -1.49
N GLY A 57 2.78 -2.15 -0.64
CA GLY A 57 3.62 -2.82 0.34
C GLY A 57 3.14 -2.47 1.73
N ILE A 58 3.21 -3.45 2.63
CA ILE A 58 2.68 -3.35 3.98
C ILE A 58 3.84 -3.61 4.92
N HIS A 59 3.95 -2.76 5.95
CA HIS A 59 4.85 -3.02 7.05
C HIS A 59 4.19 -2.57 8.35
N THR A 60 4.28 -3.40 9.38
CA THR A 60 3.76 -3.06 10.71
C THR A 60 4.91 -2.82 11.69
N PHE A 61 4.60 -2.08 12.74
CA PHE A 61 5.53 -1.81 13.83
C PHE A 61 4.81 -1.96 15.16
N SER A 62 5.37 -2.77 16.05
CA SER A 62 4.91 -2.92 17.42
C SER A 62 6.03 -2.52 18.37
N PRO A 63 5.86 -1.48 19.21
CA PRO A 63 6.91 -0.98 20.11
C PRO A 63 7.21 -1.89 21.32
N SER A 64 6.97 -3.19 21.21
CA SER A 64 7.12 -4.14 22.31
C SER A 64 8.60 -4.36 22.67
N GLY A 65 9.12 -3.65 23.68
CA GLY A 65 10.30 -4.11 24.43
C GLY A 65 11.47 -3.15 24.68
N CYS A 66 11.51 -1.94 24.12
CA CYS A 66 12.64 -1.02 24.37
C CYS A 66 12.18 0.46 24.49
N PRO A 67 12.57 1.21 25.54
CA PRO A 67 12.00 2.53 25.82
C PRO A 67 12.75 3.71 25.18
N ALA A 68 13.70 3.47 24.26
CA ALA A 68 14.54 4.52 23.69
C ALA A 68 14.64 4.34 22.17
N TYR A 69 13.62 4.77 21.46
CA TYR A 69 13.66 4.84 20.01
C TYR A 69 13.44 6.28 19.54
N ASP A 70 14.27 6.70 18.59
CA ASP A 70 14.01 7.90 17.81
C ASP A 70 12.84 7.61 16.86
N SER A 71 11.70 8.27 17.12
CA SER A 71 10.46 8.06 16.38
C SER A 71 10.59 8.37 14.89
N ASP A 72 11.46 9.32 14.54
CA ASP A 72 11.62 9.78 13.17
C ASP A 72 12.41 8.76 12.36
N ILE A 73 13.45 8.17 12.95
CA ILE A 73 14.23 7.08 12.33
C ILE A 73 13.33 5.87 12.05
N ILE A 74 12.46 5.51 13.01
CA ILE A 74 11.52 4.40 12.84
C ILE A 74 10.49 4.70 11.75
N ALA A 75 9.93 5.92 11.72
CA ALA A 75 8.98 6.30 10.70
C ALA A 75 9.60 6.22 9.30
N ILE A 76 10.83 6.72 9.12
CA ILE A 76 11.55 6.64 7.85
C ILE A 76 11.79 5.19 7.44
N GLN A 77 12.26 4.34 8.36
CA GLN A 77 12.51 2.92 8.09
C GLN A 77 11.22 2.19 7.69
N LEU A 78 10.12 2.44 8.40
CA LEU A 78 8.83 1.83 8.09
C LEU A 78 8.34 2.18 6.68
N ILE A 79 8.45 3.46 6.31
CA ILE A 79 8.08 3.92 4.96
C ILE A 79 8.99 3.26 3.91
N GLN A 80 10.31 3.19 4.14
CA GLN A 80 11.25 2.55 3.22
C GLN A 80 10.97 1.05 3.04
N MET A 81 10.63 0.34 4.11
CA MET A 81 10.31 -1.09 4.03
C MET A 81 9.00 -1.33 3.29
N ALA A 82 7.97 -0.50 3.53
CA ALA A 82 6.71 -0.56 2.80
C ALA A 82 6.91 -0.23 1.31
N ASP A 83 7.72 0.78 0.97
CA ASP A 83 8.05 1.12 -0.41
C ASP A 83 8.80 -0.02 -1.14
N HIS A 84 9.79 -0.61 -0.48
CA HIS A 84 10.52 -1.75 -1.05
C HIS A 84 9.59 -2.94 -1.32
N ALA A 85 8.69 -3.27 -0.38
CA ALA A 85 7.70 -4.33 -0.58
C ALA A 85 6.75 -4.03 -1.76
N MET A 86 6.29 -2.78 -1.90
CA MET A 86 5.48 -2.32 -3.03
C MET A 86 6.24 -2.49 -4.35
N TYR A 87 7.52 -2.12 -4.38
CA TYR A 87 8.35 -2.20 -5.57
C TYR A 87 8.53 -3.64 -6.06
N GLU A 88 8.79 -4.58 -5.14
CA GLU A 88 8.90 -6.00 -5.47
C GLU A 88 7.58 -6.59 -6.00
N GLU A 89 6.43 -6.19 -5.43
CA GLU A 89 5.12 -6.58 -5.95
C GLU A 89 4.90 -6.06 -7.39
N LYS A 90 5.22 -4.78 -7.62
CA LYS A 90 5.11 -4.13 -8.95
C LYS A 90 6.00 -4.83 -9.99
N ARG A 91 7.23 -5.20 -9.60
CA ARG A 91 8.18 -5.95 -10.44
C ARG A 91 7.65 -7.33 -10.80
N THR A 92 7.07 -8.04 -9.82
CA THR A 92 6.50 -9.38 -10.00
C THR A 92 5.31 -9.35 -10.96
N LYS A 93 4.37 -8.40 -10.78
CA LYS A 93 3.23 -8.20 -11.69
C LYS A 93 3.68 -7.92 -13.13
N LYS A 94 4.70 -7.07 -13.30
CA LYS A 94 5.26 -6.75 -14.62
C LYS A 94 5.90 -7.95 -15.30
N LEU A 95 6.60 -8.80 -14.53
CA LEU A 95 7.19 -10.04 -15.04
C LEU A 95 6.11 -11.04 -15.47
N ALA A 96 5.09 -11.26 -14.64
CA ALA A 96 3.97 -12.15 -14.95
C ALA A 96 3.22 -11.72 -16.22
N LYS A 97 2.95 -10.41 -16.36
CA LYS A 97 2.34 -9.85 -17.58
C LYS A 97 3.17 -10.16 -18.83
N LYS A 98 4.50 -9.99 -18.76
CA LYS A 98 5.41 -10.25 -19.88
C LYS A 98 5.44 -11.73 -20.29
N ILE A 99 5.31 -12.65 -19.34
CA ILE A 99 5.25 -14.09 -19.63
C ILE A 99 3.94 -14.46 -20.32
N CYS A 100 2.81 -13.92 -19.87
CA CYS A 100 1.49 -14.23 -20.47
C CYS A 100 1.28 -13.61 -21.87
N GLU A 101 2.07 -12.60 -22.23
CA GLU A 101 2.03 -11.93 -23.54
C GLU A 101 3.06 -12.48 -24.55
N ALA A 102 3.90 -13.44 -24.14
CA ALA A 102 4.94 -14.08 -24.95
C ALA A 102 4.51 -15.48 -25.44
#